data_AF-A0A1B6EL10-F1
#
_entry.id   AF-A0A1B6EL10-F1
#
_cell.length_a   1.000
_cell.length_b   1.000
_cell.length_c   1.000
_cell.angle_alpha   90.00
_cell.angle_beta   90.00
_cell.angle_gamma   90.00
#
_symmetry.space_group_name_H-M   'P 1'
#
loop_
_entity.id
_entity.type
_entity.pdbx_description
1 polymer ?
#
loop_
_entity_poly.entity_id
_entity_poly.type
_entity_poly.pdbx_seq_one_letter_code
_entity_poly.pdbx_strand_id
1 'polypeptide(L)'
;SEFYDGVIDLCVTSAAKIDPDNLSAAFYRNNEPDSDRQGLSAYLNKSNIYKEVVQMLDDLYNRNVMSDKPDDFNAVLKIVSTALKYNDEILHINVYDWMLRKKLYTELLDLKKDSLEVFLVRTRDQNPESAEVADLLWKYYEKINNHAQATIILKELA
;
A
#
# COMPACT_ATOMS: atom_id res chain seq x y z
N SER A 1 14.59 -16.54 -2.83
CA SER A 1 13.35 -15.73 -2.93
C SER A 1 12.11 -16.58 -3.11
N GLU A 2 12.22 -17.81 -3.62
CA GLU A 2 11.07 -18.69 -3.91
C GLU A 2 10.12 -18.91 -2.72
N PHE A 3 10.63 -18.93 -1.48
CA PHE A 3 9.78 -19.05 -0.29
C PHE A 3 8.84 -17.85 -0.10
N TYR A 4 9.33 -16.62 -0.29
CA TYR A 4 8.52 -15.42 -0.12
C TYR A 4 7.49 -15.28 -1.25
N ASP A 5 7.90 -15.61 -2.47
CA ASP A 5 7.02 -15.63 -3.64
C ASP A 5 5.85 -16.62 -3.40
N GLY A 6 6.14 -17.82 -2.89
CA GLY A 6 5.12 -18.83 -2.58
C GLY A 6 4.13 -18.44 -1.48
N VAL A 7 4.57 -17.68 -0.47
CA VAL A 7 3.65 -17.16 0.57
C VAL A 7 2.74 -16.08 0.01
N ILE A 8 3.25 -15.18 -0.83
CA ILE A 8 2.42 -14.16 -1.49
C ILE A 8 1.40 -14.84 -2.41
N ASP A 9 1.82 -15.80 -3.23
CA ASP A 9 0.93 -16.58 -4.10
C ASP A 9 -0.20 -17.26 -3.32
N LEU A 10 0.12 -17.89 -2.18
CA LEU A 10 -0.86 -18.52 -1.32
C LEU A 10 -1.85 -17.50 -0.74
N CYS A 11 -1.35 -16.36 -0.27
CA CYS A 11 -2.19 -15.29 0.27
C CYS A 11 -3.13 -14.73 -0.79
N VAL A 12 -2.62 -14.40 -1.98
CA VAL A 12 -3.43 -13.90 -3.10
C VAL A 12 -4.47 -14.92 -3.55
N THR A 13 -4.09 -16.20 -3.68
CA THR A 13 -5.02 -17.28 -4.04
C THR A 13 -6.12 -17.43 -2.99
N SER A 14 -5.77 -17.37 -1.71
CA SER A 14 -6.73 -17.46 -0.60
C SER A 14 -7.68 -16.26 -0.58
N ALA A 15 -7.14 -15.05 -0.79
CA ALA A 15 -7.88 -13.80 -0.84
C ALA A 15 -8.89 -13.79 -2.00
N ALA A 16 -8.48 -14.24 -3.20
CA ALA A 16 -9.36 -14.35 -4.35
C ALA A 16 -10.48 -15.39 -4.14
N LYS A 17 -10.21 -16.46 -3.38
CA LYS A 17 -11.21 -17.50 -3.09
C LYS A 17 -12.31 -17.00 -2.14
N ILE A 18 -11.97 -16.14 -1.18
CA ILE A 18 -12.94 -15.62 -0.19
C ILE A 18 -13.69 -14.37 -0.66
N ASP A 19 -13.16 -13.66 -1.65
CA ASP A 19 -13.77 -12.48 -2.26
C ASP A 19 -13.70 -12.55 -3.80
N PRO A 20 -14.42 -13.52 -4.41
CA PRO A 20 -14.36 -13.75 -5.86
C PRO A 20 -14.95 -12.61 -6.69
N ASP A 21 -15.90 -11.87 -6.11
CA ASP A 21 -16.58 -10.74 -6.76
C ASP A 21 -15.88 -9.40 -6.48
N ASN A 22 -14.74 -9.42 -5.76
CA ASN A 22 -13.92 -8.26 -5.44
C ASN A 22 -14.70 -7.12 -4.73
N LEU A 23 -15.60 -7.52 -3.81
CA LEU A 23 -16.42 -6.61 -3.02
C LEU A 23 -15.55 -5.70 -2.14
N SER A 24 -14.40 -6.21 -1.67
CA SER A 24 -13.44 -5.44 -0.88
C SER A 24 -12.88 -4.22 -1.62
N ALA A 25 -12.52 -4.37 -2.90
CA ALA A 25 -12.01 -3.26 -3.70
C ALA A 25 -13.12 -2.25 -4.03
N ALA A 26 -14.34 -2.73 -4.32
CA ALA A 26 -15.49 -1.85 -4.51
C ALA A 26 -15.79 -1.03 -3.25
N PHE A 27 -15.79 -1.67 -2.07
CA PHE A 27 -15.95 -1.04 -0.78
C PHE A 27 -14.89 0.06 -0.55
N TYR A 28 -13.62 -0.26 -0.77
CA TYR A 28 -12.53 0.68 -0.60
C TYR A 28 -12.66 1.88 -1.55
N ARG A 29 -12.89 1.64 -2.85
CA ARG A 29 -13.04 2.71 -3.85
C ARG A 29 -14.21 3.65 -3.57
N ASN A 30 -15.27 3.13 -2.96
CA ASN A 30 -16.50 3.88 -2.66
C ASN A 30 -16.47 4.61 -1.30
N ASN A 31 -15.29 4.86 -0.72
CA ASN A 31 -15.13 5.52 0.58
C ASN A 31 -15.72 4.74 1.76
N GLU A 32 -15.65 3.41 1.72
CA GLU A 32 -15.96 2.54 2.87
C GLU A 32 -17.34 2.84 3.50
N PRO A 33 -18.42 2.85 2.72
CA PRO A 33 -19.71 3.33 3.19
C PRO A 33 -20.27 2.41 4.30
N ASP A 34 -20.72 2.99 5.42
CA ASP A 34 -21.24 2.26 6.59
C ASP A 34 -22.40 1.29 6.28
N SER A 35 -23.12 1.56 5.18
CA SER A 35 -24.22 0.71 4.70
C SER A 35 -23.75 -0.59 4.03
N ASP A 36 -22.52 -0.64 3.51
CA ASP A 36 -21.97 -1.79 2.79
C ASP A 36 -21.28 -2.78 3.74
N ARG A 37 -22.10 -3.52 4.47
CA ARG A 37 -21.62 -4.55 5.41
C ARG A 37 -20.90 -5.71 4.73
N GLN A 38 -21.27 -6.03 3.50
CA GLN A 38 -20.64 -7.13 2.75
C GLN A 38 -19.24 -6.73 2.28
N GLY A 39 -19.12 -5.53 1.70
CA GLY A 39 -17.86 -4.93 1.33
C GLY A 39 -16.90 -4.78 2.51
N LEU A 40 -17.39 -4.28 3.65
CA LEU A 40 -16.61 -4.22 4.89
C LEU A 40 -16.10 -5.60 5.31
N SER A 41 -16.97 -6.62 5.32
CA SER A 41 -16.57 -7.97 5.71
C SER A 41 -15.52 -8.54 4.76
N ALA A 42 -15.70 -8.39 3.44
CA ALA A 42 -14.73 -8.80 2.43
C ALA A 42 -13.38 -8.09 2.61
N TYR A 43 -13.40 -6.78 2.83
CA TYR A 43 -12.22 -5.96 3.06
C TYR A 43 -11.44 -6.40 4.31
N LEU A 44 -12.13 -6.60 5.43
CA LEU A 44 -11.50 -7.07 6.68
C LEU A 44 -10.92 -8.47 6.53
N ASN A 45 -11.64 -9.38 5.87
CA ASN A 45 -11.17 -10.74 5.66
C ASN A 45 -9.92 -10.79 4.75
N LYS A 46 -9.92 -10.07 3.62
CA LYS A 46 -8.74 -9.96 2.74
C LYS A 46 -7.57 -9.29 3.45
N SER A 47 -7.80 -8.18 4.14
CA SER A 47 -6.75 -7.51 4.91
C SER A 47 -6.17 -8.42 5.98
N ASN A 48 -6.98 -9.28 6.60
CA ASN A 48 -6.48 -10.25 7.56
C ASN A 48 -5.56 -11.32 6.93
N ILE A 49 -5.82 -11.74 5.69
CA ILE A 49 -4.90 -12.62 4.95
C ILE A 49 -3.59 -11.89 4.66
N TYR A 50 -3.66 -10.65 4.19
CA TYR A 50 -2.46 -9.88 3.84
C TYR A 50 -1.61 -9.42 5.03
N LYS A 51 -2.11 -9.55 6.27
CA LYS A 51 -1.26 -9.42 7.47
C LYS A 51 -0.08 -10.38 7.44
N GLU A 52 -0.22 -11.57 6.86
CA GLU A 52 0.90 -12.52 6.73
C GLU A 52 2.01 -11.99 5.81
N VAL A 53 1.63 -11.30 4.72
CA VAL A 53 2.58 -10.65 3.81
C VAL A 53 3.25 -9.46 4.51
N VAL A 54 2.46 -8.66 5.24
CA VAL A 54 2.98 -7.51 6.01
C VAL A 54 3.92 -7.97 7.13
N GLN A 55 3.59 -9.06 7.84
CA GLN A 55 4.43 -9.61 8.89
C GLN A 55 5.78 -10.08 8.33
N MET A 56 5.77 -10.76 7.18
CA MET A 56 6.99 -11.16 6.50
C MET A 56 7.86 -9.95 6.09
N LEU A 57 7.25 -8.88 5.58
CA LEU A 57 7.95 -7.63 5.28
C LEU A 57 8.56 -7.02 6.56
N ASP A 58 7.81 -7.02 7.66
CA ASP A 58 8.27 -6.49 8.95
C ASP A 58 9.46 -7.27 9.49
N ASP A 59 9.40 -8.60 9.48
CA ASP A 59 10.49 -9.47 9.95
C ASP A 59 11.76 -9.29 9.13
N LEU A 60 11.64 -9.06 7.82
CA LEU A 60 12.80 -8.78 6.96
C LEU A 60 13.36 -7.39 7.18
N TYR A 61 12.49 -6.38 7.27
CA TYR A 61 12.90 -5.02 7.51
C TYR A 61 13.60 -4.87 8.86
N ASN A 62 13.03 -5.44 9.92
CA ASN A 62 13.61 -5.39 11.27
C ASN A 62 14.95 -6.14 11.33
N ARG A 63 15.10 -7.26 10.60
CA ARG A 63 16.41 -7.92 10.45
C ARG A 63 17.43 -7.04 9.75
N ASN A 64 17.02 -6.31 8.71
CA ASN A 64 17.90 -5.39 8.01
C ASN A 64 18.33 -4.21 8.90
N VAL A 65 17.42 -3.58 9.64
CA VAL A 65 17.74 -2.46 10.55
C VAL A 65 18.72 -2.89 11.65
N MET A 66 18.66 -4.15 12.08
CA MET A 66 19.54 -4.70 13.13
C MET A 66 20.86 -5.30 12.58
N SER A 67 21.06 -5.31 11.26
CA SER A 67 22.19 -5.93 10.58
C SER A 67 23.06 -4.86 9.91
N ASP A 68 24.37 -4.85 10.16
CA ASP A 68 25.32 -3.96 9.45
C ASP A 68 25.51 -4.33 7.96
N LYS A 69 24.69 -5.23 7.40
CA LYS A 69 24.77 -5.69 6.01
C LYS A 69 23.68 -5.03 5.13
N PRO A 70 24.07 -4.17 4.17
CA PRO A 70 23.12 -3.46 3.30
C PRO A 70 22.30 -4.36 2.35
N ASP A 71 22.68 -5.61 2.15
CA ASP A 71 22.05 -6.51 1.16
C ASP A 71 20.60 -6.90 1.50
N ASP A 72 20.17 -6.76 2.77
CA ASP A 72 18.84 -7.21 3.21
C ASP A 72 17.70 -6.23 2.84
N PHE A 73 17.99 -4.93 2.62
CA PHE A 73 16.96 -3.96 2.21
C PHE A 73 16.47 -4.21 0.78
N ASN A 74 17.37 -4.66 -0.10
CA ASN A 74 17.01 -5.08 -1.45
C ASN A 74 16.03 -6.26 -1.46
N ALA A 75 16.11 -7.14 -0.45
CA ALA A 75 15.15 -8.25 -0.31
C ALA A 75 13.75 -7.74 0.05
N VAL A 76 13.64 -6.74 0.93
CA VAL A 76 12.37 -6.07 1.27
C VAL A 76 11.73 -5.47 0.01
N LEU A 77 12.49 -4.69 -0.75
CA LEU A 77 11.98 -4.06 -1.98
C LEU A 77 11.60 -5.08 -3.06
N LYS A 78 12.31 -6.21 -3.13
CA LYS A 78 11.95 -7.31 -4.03
C LYS A 78 10.58 -7.89 -3.67
N ILE A 79 10.28 -8.09 -2.39
CA ILE A 79 8.99 -8.63 -1.93
C ILE A 79 7.87 -7.62 -2.18
N VAL A 80 8.10 -6.34 -1.88
CA VAL A 80 7.17 -5.25 -2.24
C VAL A 80 6.88 -5.30 -3.74
N SER A 81 7.92 -5.36 -4.59
CA SER A 81 7.74 -5.46 -6.04
C SER A 81 6.97 -6.71 -6.47
N THR A 82 7.22 -7.87 -5.85
CA THR A 82 6.46 -9.10 -6.13
C THR A 82 4.98 -8.94 -5.75
N ALA A 83 4.68 -8.44 -4.55
CA ALA A 83 3.30 -8.20 -4.11
C ALA A 83 2.54 -7.26 -5.04
N LEU A 84 3.20 -6.22 -5.55
CA LEU A 84 2.58 -5.25 -6.45
C LEU A 84 2.44 -5.72 -7.91
N LYS A 85 2.88 -6.93 -8.27
CA LYS A 85 2.64 -7.53 -9.59
C LYS A 85 1.23 -8.10 -9.72
N TYR A 86 0.60 -8.46 -8.60
CA TYR A 86 -0.76 -8.99 -8.60
C TYR A 86 -1.75 -7.86 -8.81
N ASN A 87 -2.85 -8.12 -9.50
CA ASN A 87 -3.91 -7.14 -9.68
C ASN A 87 -4.87 -7.17 -8.48
N ASP A 88 -4.35 -6.96 -7.26
CA ASP A 88 -5.14 -6.94 -6.03
C ASP A 88 -4.89 -5.65 -5.25
N GLU A 89 -5.88 -4.76 -5.28
CA GLU A 89 -5.78 -3.44 -4.67
C GLU A 89 -5.69 -3.52 -3.13
N ILE A 90 -6.30 -4.53 -2.51
CA ILE A 90 -6.26 -4.68 -1.05
C ILE A 90 -4.88 -5.12 -0.60
N LEU A 91 -4.20 -5.98 -1.37
CA LEU A 91 -2.79 -6.28 -1.16
C LEU A 91 -1.94 -5.01 -1.28
N HIS A 92 -2.15 -4.22 -2.34
CA HIS A 92 -1.40 -2.98 -2.57
C HIS A 92 -1.55 -2.02 -1.39
N ILE A 93 -2.77 -1.78 -0.93
CA ILE A 93 -3.07 -0.90 0.21
C ILE A 93 -2.34 -1.37 1.48
N ASN A 94 -2.39 -2.66 1.80
CA ASN A 94 -1.70 -3.20 2.99
C ASN A 94 -0.18 -3.02 2.90
N VAL A 95 0.40 -3.14 1.70
CA VAL A 95 1.83 -2.90 1.45
C VAL A 95 2.18 -1.41 1.53
N TYR A 96 1.39 -0.53 0.91
CA TYR A 96 1.62 0.92 0.94
C TYR A 96 1.52 1.47 2.37
N ASP A 97 0.50 1.04 3.11
CA ASP A 97 0.31 1.45 4.49
C ASP A 97 1.47 0.98 5.38
N TRP A 98 1.98 -0.24 5.17
CA TRP A 98 3.20 -0.71 5.83
C TRP A 98 4.42 0.16 5.47
N MET A 99 4.64 0.49 4.20
CA MET A 99 5.74 1.36 3.77
C MET A 99 5.65 2.76 4.38
N LEU A 100 4.43 3.33 4.45
CA LEU A 100 4.16 4.62 5.06
C LEU A 100 4.50 4.59 6.55
N ARG A 101 4.06 3.55 7.29
CA ARG A 101 4.38 3.37 8.72
C ARG A 101 5.89 3.22 8.98
N LYS A 102 6.65 2.66 8.03
CA LYS A 102 8.12 2.54 8.09
C LYS A 102 8.86 3.78 7.54
N LYS A 103 8.14 4.80 7.07
CA LYS A 103 8.68 6.03 6.49
C LYS A 103 9.52 5.82 5.22
N LEU A 104 9.19 4.79 4.44
CA LEU A 104 9.84 4.45 3.17
C LEU A 104 9.28 5.30 2.02
N TYR A 105 9.27 6.62 2.19
CA TYR A 105 8.58 7.54 1.27
C TYR A 105 9.22 7.55 -0.12
N THR A 106 10.55 7.56 -0.21
CA THR A 106 11.26 7.60 -1.49
C THR A 106 10.91 6.39 -2.34
N GLU A 107 11.00 5.20 -1.71
CA GLU A 107 10.72 3.92 -2.34
C GLU A 107 9.23 3.79 -2.69
N LEU A 108 8.33 4.26 -1.82
CA LEU A 108 6.89 4.29 -2.07
C LEU A 108 6.57 5.17 -3.30
N LEU A 109 7.17 6.36 -3.38
CA LEU A 109 6.98 7.26 -4.52
C LEU A 109 7.62 6.74 -5.81
N ASP A 110 8.62 5.86 -5.75
CA ASP A 110 9.19 5.20 -6.92
C ASP A 110 8.25 4.13 -7.52
N LEU A 111 7.20 3.75 -6.80
CA LEU A 111 6.20 2.79 -7.29
C LEU A 111 5.31 3.46 -8.34
N LYS A 112 5.51 3.08 -9.60
CA LYS A 112 4.68 3.51 -10.73
C LYS A 112 3.40 2.66 -10.82
N LYS A 113 2.51 2.80 -9.85
CA LYS A 113 1.24 2.07 -9.78
C LYS A 113 0.05 3.01 -9.73
N ASP A 114 -0.95 2.73 -10.56
CA ASP A 114 -2.18 3.52 -10.64
C ASP A 114 -2.97 3.49 -9.32
N SER A 115 -2.89 2.38 -8.56
CA SER A 115 -3.49 2.26 -7.23
C SER A 115 -2.85 3.14 -6.17
N LEU A 116 -1.65 3.68 -6.40
CA LEU A 116 -0.95 4.51 -5.41
C LEU A 116 -1.58 5.91 -5.27
N GLU A 117 -2.02 6.52 -6.38
CA GLU A 117 -2.69 7.82 -6.34
C GLU A 117 -3.96 7.76 -5.48
N VAL A 118 -4.80 6.74 -5.72
CA VAL A 118 -6.03 6.50 -4.96
C VAL A 118 -5.72 6.34 -3.47
N PHE A 119 -4.69 5.57 -3.12
CA PHE A 119 -4.27 5.39 -1.74
C PHE A 119 -3.83 6.71 -1.10
N LEU A 120 -2.93 7.49 -1.74
CA LEU A 120 -2.39 8.72 -1.16
C LEU A 120 -3.47 9.80 -0.97
N VAL A 121 -4.35 9.96 -1.96
CA VAL A 121 -5.49 10.89 -1.87
C VAL A 121 -6.40 10.51 -0.70
N ARG A 122 -6.75 9.23 -0.57
CA ARG A 122 -7.59 8.75 0.55
C ARG A 122 -6.92 8.94 1.90
N THR A 123 -5.64 8.61 2.01
CA THR A 123 -4.89 8.78 3.27
C THR A 123 -4.84 10.24 3.68
N ARG A 124 -4.72 11.17 2.73
CA ARG A 124 -4.83 12.62 2.99
C ARG A 124 -6.23 12.99 3.46
N ASP A 125 -7.27 12.54 2.76
CA ASP A 125 -8.66 12.88 3.09
C ASP A 125 -9.07 12.35 4.48
N GLN A 126 -8.53 11.21 4.89
CA GLN A 126 -8.70 10.63 6.22
C GLN A 126 -7.85 11.33 7.30
N ASN A 127 -6.75 11.98 6.91
CA ASN A 127 -5.80 12.62 7.83
C ASN A 127 -5.47 14.06 7.36
N PRO A 128 -6.46 14.97 7.28
CA PRO A 128 -6.27 16.30 6.69
C PRO A 128 -5.26 17.17 7.46
N GLU A 129 -5.10 16.93 8.76
CA GLU A 129 -4.15 17.63 9.64
C GLU A 129 -2.70 17.13 9.47
N SER A 130 -2.48 16.03 8.73
CA SER A 130 -1.16 15.44 8.56
C SER A 130 -0.38 16.11 7.43
N ALA A 131 0.48 17.07 7.80
CA ALA A 131 1.42 17.69 6.88
C ALA A 131 2.32 16.66 6.18
N GLU A 132 2.60 15.51 6.81
CA GLU A 132 3.41 14.43 6.25
C GLU A 132 2.75 13.78 5.02
N VAL A 133 1.44 13.49 5.09
CA VAL A 133 0.72 12.85 3.99
C VAL A 133 0.49 13.84 2.84
N ALA A 134 0.22 15.11 3.17
CA ALA A 134 0.14 16.16 2.17
C ALA A 134 1.49 16.39 1.48
N ASP A 135 2.61 16.35 2.22
CA ASP A 135 3.97 16.40 1.68
C ASP A 135 4.24 15.26 0.69
N LEU A 136 3.82 14.05 1.05
CA LEU A 136 3.97 12.87 0.21
C LEU A 136 3.14 12.96 -1.08
N LEU A 137 1.89 13.43 -0.98
CA LEU A 137 0.99 13.55 -2.13
C LEU A 137 1.47 14.59 -3.15
N TRP A 138 1.96 15.76 -2.72
CA TRP A 138 2.47 16.74 -3.69
C TRP A 138 3.75 16.24 -4.38
N LYS A 139 4.66 15.57 -3.64
CA LYS A 139 5.86 14.94 -4.22
C LYS A 139 5.51 13.85 -5.21
N TYR A 140 4.46 13.08 -4.95
CA TYR A 140 3.93 12.11 -5.91
C TYR A 140 3.50 12.79 -7.21
N TYR A 141 2.69 13.84 -7.12
CA TYR A 141 2.23 14.58 -8.30
C TYR A 141 3.37 15.26 -9.07
N GLU A 142 4.37 15.80 -8.38
CA GLU A 142 5.58 16.34 -9.01
C GLU A 142 6.29 15.25 -9.82
N LYS A 143 6.45 14.06 -9.25
CA LYS A 143 7.19 12.95 -9.87
C LYS A 143 6.50 12.38 -11.12
N ILE A 144 5.18 12.39 -11.17
CA ILE A 144 4.42 11.99 -12.38
C ILE A 144 4.23 13.16 -13.38
N ASN A 145 4.94 14.28 -13.19
CA ASN A 145 4.81 15.53 -13.95
C ASN A 145 3.39 16.13 -13.98
N ASN A 146 2.57 15.80 -12.98
CA ASN A 146 1.25 16.40 -12.78
C ASN A 146 1.36 17.67 -11.93
N HIS A 147 2.04 18.68 -12.48
CA HIS A 147 2.32 19.94 -11.79
C HIS A 147 1.06 20.72 -11.38
N ALA A 148 -0.05 20.53 -12.10
CA ALA A 148 -1.33 21.15 -11.77
C ALA A 148 -1.87 20.65 -10.43
N GLN A 149 -1.90 19.33 -10.22
CA GLN A 149 -2.33 18.75 -8.94
C GLN A 149 -1.33 19.08 -7.82
N ALA A 150 -0.02 19.00 -8.08
CA ALA A 150 1.00 19.36 -7.09
C ALA A 150 0.83 20.80 -6.58
N THR A 151 0.55 21.75 -7.47
CA THR A 151 0.34 23.17 -7.11
C THR A 151 -0.91 23.36 -6.24
N ILE A 152 -1.97 22.59 -6.46
CA ILE A 152 -3.18 22.65 -5.63
C ILE A 152 -2.84 22.21 -4.20
N ILE A 153 -2.18 21.07 -4.04
CA ILE A 153 -1.79 20.57 -2.72
C ILE A 153 -0.84 21.53 -2.00
N LEU A 154 0.13 22.11 -2.71
CA LEU A 154 1.06 23.09 -2.15
C LEU A 154 0.35 24.36 -1.67
N LYS A 155 -0.70 24.81 -2.35
CA LYS A 155 -1.49 25.99 -1.92
C LYS A 155 -2.31 25.71 -0.68
N GLU A 156 -2.74 24.47 -0.47
CA GLU A 156 -3.46 24.04 0.73
C GLU A 156 -2.52 23.86 1.93
N LEU A 157 -1.22 23.68 1.68
CA LEU A 157 -0.18 23.55 2.69
C LEU A 157 0.45 24.88 3.17
N ALA A 158 0.20 25.98 2.47
CA ALA A 158 0.81 27.30 2.70
C ALA A 158 -0.05 28.19 3.60
#